data_AF-A0A510G658-F1
#
_entry.id   AF-A0A510G658-F1
#
_cell.length_a   1.000
_cell.length_b   1.000
_cell.length_c   1.000
_cell.angle_alpha   90.00
_cell.angle_beta   90.00
_cell.angle_gamma   90.00
#
_symmetry.space_group_name_H-M   'P 1'
#
loop_
_entity.id
_entity.type
_entity.pdbx_description
1 polymer ?
#
loop_
_entity_poly.entity_id
_entity_poly.type
_entity_poly.pdbx_seq_one_letter_code
_entity_poly.pdbx_strand_id
1 'polypeptide(L)'
;MSKINLKLEKFRKAFRTLEDIYLKPATEDRAYIDATIQRFEFTFELAWKFLKEYFSQKGTVLHYPKEVIKEAFVAGIINDESLWIYMLTDRNMTSHTYDKKLADEIYSRIRNYVPELKKLLNTIDSKI
;
A
#
# COMPACT_ATOMS: atom_id res chain seq x y z
N MET A 1 6.77 -1.78 -23.15
CA MET A 1 5.85 -1.51 -22.02
C MET A 1 6.09 -0.09 -21.52
N SER A 2 5.03 0.70 -21.30
CA SER A 2 5.15 2.06 -20.75
C SER A 2 5.62 2.02 -19.28
N LYS A 3 6.21 3.13 -18.80
CA LYS A 3 6.70 3.26 -17.41
C LYS A 3 5.60 3.03 -16.37
N ILE A 4 4.38 3.47 -16.66
CA ILE A 4 3.21 3.25 -15.80
C ILE A 4 2.83 1.77 -15.73
N ASN A 5 2.83 1.04 -16.85
CA ASN A 5 2.51 -0.40 -16.86
C ASN A 5 3.53 -1.20 -16.04
N LEU A 6 4.82 -0.85 -16.14
CA LEU A 6 5.86 -1.49 -15.32
C LEU A 6 5.67 -1.26 -13.81
N LYS A 7 5.25 -0.05 -13.42
CA LYS A 7 4.96 0.27 -12.01
C LYS A 7 3.70 -0.45 -11.52
N LEU A 8 2.65 -0.49 -12.34
CA LEU A 8 1.42 -1.21 -12.03
C LEU A 8 1.68 -2.71 -11.86
N GLU A 9 2.46 -3.32 -12.75
CA GLU A 9 2.84 -4.73 -12.65
C GLU A 9 3.64 -5.03 -11.39
N LYS A 10 4.58 -4.15 -11.01
CA LYS A 10 5.31 -4.28 -9.73
C LYS A 10 4.37 -4.20 -8.54
N PHE A 11 3.45 -3.24 -8.53
CA PHE A 11 2.45 -3.10 -7.47
C PHE A 11 1.54 -4.34 -7.40
N ARG A 12 1.03 -4.84 -8.53
CA ARG A 12 0.22 -6.08 -8.60
C ARG A 12 0.95 -7.28 -8.01
N LYS A 13 2.21 -7.50 -8.42
CA LYS A 13 3.02 -8.61 -7.91
C LYS A 13 3.24 -8.50 -6.41
N ALA A 14 3.59 -7.31 -5.91
CA ALA A 14 3.74 -7.05 -4.50
C ALA A 14 2.44 -7.32 -3.71
N PHE A 15 1.32 -6.77 -4.19
CA PHE A 15 0.01 -6.95 -3.58
C PHE A 15 -0.39 -8.42 -3.50
N ARG A 16 -0.17 -9.23 -4.55
CA ARG A 16 -0.43 -10.68 -4.51
C ARG A 16 0.31 -11.36 -3.36
N THR A 17 1.58 -11.04 -3.15
CA THR A 17 2.33 -11.63 -2.02
C THR A 17 1.78 -11.21 -0.66
N LEU A 18 1.28 -9.97 -0.53
CA LEU A 18 0.63 -9.49 0.68
C LEU A 18 -0.75 -10.13 0.88
N GLU A 19 -1.51 -10.32 -0.18
CA GLU A 19 -2.81 -11.00 -0.16
C GLU A 19 -2.66 -12.47 0.26
N ASP A 20 -1.68 -13.18 -0.30
CA ASP A 20 -1.39 -14.58 0.03
C ASP A 20 -1.08 -14.80 1.51
N ILE A 21 -0.41 -13.83 2.16
CA ILE A 21 -0.16 -13.89 3.60
C ILE A 21 -1.43 -13.48 4.36
N TYR A 22 -2.08 -12.39 3.99
CA TYR A 22 -3.31 -11.89 4.61
C TYR A 22 -4.44 -12.92 4.72
N LEU A 23 -4.60 -13.78 3.71
CA LEU A 23 -5.63 -14.81 3.64
C LEU A 23 -5.44 -15.96 4.65
N LYS A 24 -4.27 -16.05 5.29
CA LYS A 24 -4.03 -17.06 6.32
C LYS A 24 -4.53 -16.57 7.69
N PRO A 25 -4.81 -17.50 8.63
CA PRO A 25 -5.20 -17.15 9.99
C PRO A 25 -4.17 -16.25 10.67
N ALA A 26 -4.64 -15.42 11.62
CA ALA A 26 -3.73 -14.67 12.47
C ALA A 26 -2.85 -15.63 13.28
N THR A 27 -1.62 -15.21 13.57
CA THR A 27 -0.63 -16.02 14.28
C THR A 27 0.23 -15.14 15.16
N GLU A 28 0.85 -15.74 16.17
CA GLU A 28 1.86 -15.13 17.03
C GLU A 28 3.29 -15.44 16.55
N ASP A 29 3.44 -16.20 15.45
CA ASP A 29 4.73 -16.50 14.83
C ASP A 29 5.42 -15.20 14.37
N ARG A 30 6.58 -14.92 14.97
CA ARG A 30 7.35 -13.71 14.71
C ARG A 30 7.86 -13.60 13.28
N ALA A 31 8.36 -14.69 12.71
CA ALA A 31 8.85 -14.67 11.33
C ALA A 31 7.71 -14.37 10.34
N TYR A 32 6.52 -14.87 10.65
CA TYR A 32 5.32 -14.60 9.87
C TYR A 32 4.86 -13.14 9.99
N ILE A 33 4.84 -12.59 11.20
CA ILE A 33 4.49 -11.17 11.46
C ILE A 33 5.46 -10.26 10.72
N ASP A 34 6.77 -10.49 10.86
CA ASP A 34 7.81 -9.69 10.22
C ASP A 34 7.69 -9.77 8.69
N ALA A 35 7.42 -10.96 8.13
CA ALA A 35 7.17 -11.13 6.71
C ALA A 35 5.90 -10.38 6.24
N THR A 36 4.85 -10.34 7.06
CA THR A 36 3.61 -9.60 6.75
C THR A 36 3.87 -8.10 6.71
N ILE A 37 4.58 -7.58 7.71
CA ILE A 37 4.96 -6.16 7.79
C ILE A 37 5.84 -5.78 6.58
N GLN A 38 6.85 -6.60 6.25
CA GLN A 38 7.70 -6.35 5.09
C GLN A 38 6.90 -6.32 3.78
N ARG A 39 5.96 -7.27 3.61
CA ARG A 39 5.07 -7.32 2.44
C ARG A 39 4.15 -6.11 2.36
N PHE A 40 3.65 -5.63 3.48
CA PHE A 40 2.90 -4.38 3.54
C PHE A 40 3.78 -3.19 3.14
N GLU A 41 4.97 -3.06 3.71
CA GLU A 41 5.87 -1.92 3.46
C GLU A 41 6.15 -1.74 1.98
N PHE A 42 6.65 -2.78 1.30
CA PHE A 42 6.99 -2.65 -0.12
C PHE A 42 5.73 -2.53 -1.00
N THR A 43 4.60 -3.11 -0.60
CA THR A 43 3.35 -3.02 -1.37
C THR A 43 2.82 -1.60 -1.34
N PHE A 44 2.76 -0.97 -0.17
CA PHE A 44 2.36 0.41 -0.02
C PHE A 44 3.32 1.36 -0.75
N GLU A 45 4.63 1.13 -0.63
CA GLU A 45 5.67 1.91 -1.32
C GLU A 45 5.48 1.89 -2.85
N LEU A 46 5.14 0.72 -3.41
CA LEU A 46 4.86 0.59 -4.84
C LEU A 46 3.52 1.20 -5.23
N ALA A 47 2.50 1.11 -4.38
CA ALA A 47 1.18 1.68 -4.63
C ALA A 47 1.24 3.21 -4.81
N TRP A 48 1.84 3.94 -3.86
CA TRP A 48 1.92 5.40 -3.96
C TRP A 48 2.88 5.83 -5.09
N LYS A 49 3.96 5.08 -5.36
CA LYS A 49 4.85 5.33 -6.51
C LYS A 49 4.19 5.09 -7.86
N PHE A 50 3.21 4.19 -7.92
CA PHE A 50 2.36 3.99 -9.09
C PHE A 50 1.41 5.18 -9.26
N LEU A 51 0.68 5.57 -8.20
CA LEU A 51 -0.23 6.73 -8.23
C LEU A 51 0.51 8.02 -8.64
N LYS A 52 1.71 8.24 -8.14
CA LYS A 52 2.57 9.36 -8.55
C LYS A 52 2.82 9.37 -10.07
N GLU A 53 3.10 8.21 -10.66
CA GLU A 53 3.29 8.11 -12.12
C GLU A 53 1.97 8.31 -12.87
N TYR A 54 0.88 7.76 -12.34
CA TYR A 54 -0.47 7.93 -12.89
C TYR A 54 -0.85 9.41 -13.02
N PHE A 55 -0.60 10.21 -11.98
CA PHE A 55 -0.82 11.65 -12.02
C PHE A 55 0.16 12.39 -12.92
N SER A 56 1.44 11.98 -12.92
CA SER A 56 2.45 12.59 -13.78
C SER A 56 2.12 12.45 -15.27
N GLN A 57 1.53 11.34 -15.70
CA GLN A 57 1.08 11.16 -17.09
C GLN A 57 -0.09 12.06 -17.48
N LYS A 58 -0.86 12.53 -16.50
CA LYS A 58 -1.97 13.47 -16.68
C LYS A 58 -1.55 14.93 -16.48
N GLY A 59 -0.25 15.20 -16.42
CA GLY A 59 0.29 16.56 -16.26
C GLY A 59 0.34 17.07 -14.81
N THR A 60 0.00 16.23 -13.82
CA THR A 60 0.05 16.61 -12.40
C THR A 60 1.33 16.06 -11.76
N VAL A 61 2.27 16.93 -11.41
CA VAL A 61 3.55 16.54 -10.82
C VAL A 61 3.45 16.60 -9.30
N LEU A 62 3.52 15.44 -8.65
CA LEU A 62 3.48 15.29 -7.20
C LEU A 62 4.80 14.73 -6.69
N HIS A 63 5.28 15.19 -5.54
CA HIS A 63 6.60 14.83 -5.05
C HIS A 63 6.55 13.83 -3.92
N TYR A 64 5.62 14.02 -2.98
CA TYR A 64 5.60 13.30 -1.70
C TYR A 64 4.40 12.36 -1.56
N PRO A 65 4.49 11.26 -0.78
CA PRO A 65 3.40 10.29 -0.63
C PRO A 65 2.09 10.92 -0.16
N LYS A 66 2.16 11.86 0.79
CA LYS A 66 0.98 12.56 1.33
C LYS A 66 0.23 13.36 0.25
N GLU A 67 0.94 14.03 -0.64
CA GLU A 67 0.35 14.76 -1.77
C GLU A 67 -0.35 13.81 -2.73
N VAL A 68 0.31 12.69 -3.03
CA VAL A 68 -0.22 11.64 -3.93
C VAL A 68 -1.50 11.02 -3.37
N ILE A 69 -1.55 10.75 -2.07
CA ILE A 69 -2.73 10.20 -1.39
C ILE A 69 -3.88 11.21 -1.46
N LYS A 70 -3.62 12.47 -1.13
CA LYS A 70 -4.62 13.53 -1.18
C LYS A 70 -5.20 13.70 -2.59
N GLU A 71 -4.35 13.74 -3.60
CA GLU A 71 -4.80 13.85 -4.99
C GLU A 71 -5.57 12.60 -5.45
N ALA A 72 -5.14 11.41 -5.04
CA ALA A 72 -5.86 10.15 -5.31
C ALA A 72 -7.26 10.15 -4.71
N PHE A 73 -7.44 10.73 -3.53
CA PHE A 73 -8.74 10.88 -2.90
C PHE A 73 -9.62 11.90 -3.63
N VAL A 74 -9.09 13.09 -3.92
CA VAL A 74 -9.81 14.14 -4.67
C VAL A 74 -10.25 13.65 -6.06
N ALA A 75 -9.41 12.85 -6.73
CA ALA A 75 -9.70 12.26 -8.03
C ALA A 75 -10.66 11.04 -7.98
N GLY A 76 -11.13 10.64 -6.79
CA GLY A 76 -12.01 9.48 -6.59
C GLY A 76 -11.38 8.15 -6.98
N ILE A 77 -10.04 8.04 -6.88
CA ILE A 77 -9.30 6.80 -7.15
C ILE A 77 -9.24 5.93 -5.89
N ILE A 78 -9.09 6.57 -4.73
CA ILE A 78 -9.21 5.97 -3.41
C ILE A 78 -10.37 6.62 -2.66
N ASN A 79 -10.99 5.91 -1.72
CA ASN A 79 -12.23 6.35 -1.08
C ASN A 79 -12.09 6.72 0.40
N ASP A 80 -10.94 6.42 1.01
CA ASP A 80 -10.68 6.70 2.44
C ASP A 80 -9.29 7.32 2.61
N GLU A 81 -9.21 8.65 2.50
CA GLU A 81 -7.95 9.38 2.68
C GLU A 81 -7.33 9.10 4.06
N SER A 82 -8.15 9.07 5.11
CA SER A 82 -7.68 8.92 6.48
C SER A 82 -6.98 7.59 6.68
N LEU A 83 -7.56 6.50 6.18
CA LEU A 83 -6.98 5.17 6.25
C LEU A 83 -5.67 5.07 5.46
N TRP A 84 -5.57 5.71 4.30
CA TRP A 84 -4.31 5.77 3.54
C TRP A 84 -3.23 6.61 4.24
N ILE A 85 -3.60 7.68 4.94
CA ILE A 85 -2.68 8.44 5.78
C ILE A 85 -2.21 7.60 6.97
N TYR A 86 -3.08 6.80 7.59
CA TYR A 86 -2.67 5.84 8.63
C TYR A 86 -1.69 4.79 8.09
N MET A 87 -1.93 4.25 6.89
CA MET A 87 -0.97 3.35 6.23
C MET A 87 0.39 4.01 6.02
N LEU A 88 0.41 5.28 5.58
CA LEU A 88 1.67 6.02 5.41
C LEU A 88 2.42 6.14 6.73
N THR A 89 1.71 6.47 7.81
CA THR A 89 2.29 6.55 9.16
C THR A 89 2.86 5.21 9.60
N ASP A 90 2.08 4.13 9.50
CA ASP A 90 2.56 2.79 9.87
C ASP A 90 3.73 2.33 9.01
N ARG A 91 3.70 2.61 7.70
CA ARG A 91 4.80 2.31 6.78
C ARG A 91 6.08 3.04 7.18
N ASN A 92 5.99 4.27 7.67
CA ASN A 92 7.18 5.00 8.16
C ASN A 92 7.71 4.43 9.48
N MET A 93 6.89 3.69 10.23
CA MET A 93 7.25 3.08 11.50
C MET A 93 7.79 1.65 11.36
N THR A 94 7.74 1.03 10.16
CA THR A 94 8.17 -0.37 9.97
C THR A 94 9.66 -0.59 10.26
N SER A 95 10.50 0.43 10.11
CA SER A 95 11.92 0.35 10.51
C SER A 95 12.12 0.18 12.02
N HIS A 96 11.08 0.43 12.82
CA HIS A 96 11.11 0.34 14.28
C HIS A 96 10.47 -0.94 14.82
N THR A 97 10.10 -1.90 13.96
CA THR A 97 9.39 -3.14 14.37
C THR A 97 10.27 -4.17 15.07
N TYR A 98 11.53 -3.82 15.38
CA TYR A 98 12.29 -4.51 16.43
C TYR A 98 11.62 -4.36 17.80
N ASP A 99 10.82 -3.29 18.00
CA ASP A 99 9.87 -3.20 19.11
C ASP A 99 8.69 -4.14 18.85
N LYS A 100 8.56 -5.16 19.70
CA LYS A 100 7.52 -6.19 19.57
C LYS A 100 6.12 -5.59 19.59
N LYS A 101 5.86 -4.65 20.50
CA LYS A 101 4.53 -4.07 20.68
C LYS A 101 4.12 -3.30 19.43
N LEU A 102 5.03 -2.50 18.88
CA LEU A 102 4.80 -1.78 17.63
C LEU A 102 4.56 -2.74 16.46
N ALA A 103 5.34 -3.83 16.36
CA ALA A 103 5.16 -4.83 15.32
C ALA A 103 3.77 -5.50 15.40
N ASP A 104 3.34 -5.90 16.60
CA ASP A 104 2.04 -6.54 16.83
C ASP A 104 0.89 -5.57 16.50
N GLU A 105 1.05 -4.30 16.87
CA GLU A 105 0.12 -3.22 16.54
C GLU A 105 -0.01 -2.99 15.03
N ILE A 106 1.11 -2.82 14.31
CA ILE A 106 1.10 -2.65 12.85
C ILE A 106 0.51 -3.88 12.17
N TYR A 107 0.91 -5.08 12.59
CA TYR A 107 0.39 -6.35 12.07
C TYR A 107 -1.14 -6.44 12.19
N SER A 108 -1.69 -6.06 13.35
CA SER A 108 -3.14 -6.03 13.56
C SER A 108 -3.85 -5.05 12.61
N ARG A 109 -3.25 -3.88 12.35
CA ARG A 109 -3.83 -2.84 11.48
C ARG A 109 -3.74 -3.18 10.00
N ILE A 110 -2.71 -3.93 9.57
CA ILE A 110 -2.54 -4.35 8.16
C ILE A 110 -3.79 -5.06 7.62
N ARG A 111 -4.55 -5.78 8.45
CA ARG A 111 -5.80 -6.41 8.01
C ARG A 111 -6.84 -5.41 7.47
N ASN A 112 -6.86 -4.18 7.98
CA ASN A 112 -7.71 -3.11 7.48
C ASN A 112 -7.15 -2.44 6.23
N TYR A 113 -5.85 -2.61 5.95
CA TYR A 113 -5.17 -1.94 4.84
C TYR A 113 -5.26 -2.72 3.52
N VAL A 114 -5.21 -4.05 3.59
CA VAL A 114 -5.26 -4.92 2.40
C VAL A 114 -6.51 -4.69 1.55
N PRO A 115 -7.74 -4.55 2.10
CA PRO A 115 -8.92 -4.25 1.31
C PRO A 115 -8.82 -2.95 0.51
N GLU A 116 -8.24 -1.89 1.05
CA GLU A 116 -8.09 -0.61 0.35
C GLU A 116 -7.05 -0.66 -0.78
N LEU A 117 -5.94 -1.38 -0.57
CA LEU A 117 -4.96 -1.64 -1.63
C LEU A 117 -5.58 -2.46 -2.77
N LYS A 118 -6.45 -3.42 -2.45
CA LYS A 118 -7.23 -4.19 -3.43
C LYS A 118 -8.21 -3.30 -4.20
N LYS A 119 -8.94 -2.43 -3.51
CA LYS A 119 -9.85 -1.47 -4.13
C LYS A 119 -9.12 -0.56 -5.12
N LEU A 120 -7.92 -0.07 -4.78
CA LEU A 120 -7.10 0.69 -5.72
C LEU A 120 -6.83 -0.10 -7.01
N LEU A 121 -6.39 -1.36 -6.91
CA LEU A 121 -6.16 -2.20 -8.10
C LEU A 121 -7.41 -2.35 -8.95
N ASN A 122 -8.56 -2.64 -8.33
CA ASN A 122 -9.83 -2.78 -9.03
C ASN A 122 -10.27 -1.47 -9.72
N THR A 123 -10.14 -0.33 -9.04
CA THR A 123 -10.48 0.99 -9.62
C THR A 123 -9.60 1.29 -10.82
N ILE A 124 -8.31 0.96 -10.76
CA ILE A 124 -7.39 1.15 -11.88
C ILE A 124 -7.70 0.22 -13.04
N ASP A 125 -8.01 -1.05 -12.78
CA ASP A 125 -8.44 -2.01 -13.83
C ASP A 125 -9.72 -1.58 -14.54
N SER A 126 -10.62 -0.89 -13.85
CA SER A 126 -11.84 -0.35 -14.47
C SER A 126 -11.62 0.93 -15.30
N LYS A 127 -10.45 1.57 -15.18
CA LYS A 127 -10.13 2.87 -15.80
C LYS A 127 -9.08 2.76 -16.92
N ILE A 128 -8.46 1.60 -17.12
CA ILE A 128 -7.47 1.31 -18.17
C ILE A 128 -8.14 0.48 -19.28
#